data_AF-A0A8K0RKX2-F1
#
_entry.id   AF-A0A8K0RKX2-F1
#
_cell.length_a   1.000
_cell.length_b   1.000
_cell.length_c   1.000
_cell.angle_alpha   90.00
_cell.angle_beta   90.00
_cell.angle_gamma   90.00
#
_symmetry.space_group_name_H-M   'P 1'
#
loop_
_entity.id
_entity.type
_entity.pdbx_description
1 polymer ?
#
loop_
_entity_poly.entity_id
_entity_poly.type
_entity_poly.pdbx_seq_one_letter_code
_entity_poly.pdbx_strand_id
1 'polypeptide(L)'
;MMDESWLELERMAAAATASASDDLAPLQDNIERWQRLFGYSKVEAWQLISEQRQNVTRDRISDDHWALIKEEKEALGYDREAYEHSLQLPEVFKSQSATIPTTESDGGESMLLFRLGGLLDSPEKVTKIAALQRLPIVREGTNERGAVKFCVVDKEAQHKLEEWLAQRAVLQR
;
A
#
# COMPACT_ATOMS: atom_id res chain seq x y z
N MET A 1 -6.06 42.22 26.41
CA MET A 1 -5.38 42.71 25.19
C MET A 1 -4.64 41.50 24.67
N MET A 2 -5.16 40.82 23.64
CA MET A 2 -4.43 39.72 23.02
C MET A 2 -3.23 40.32 22.29
N ASP A 3 -2.06 39.76 22.56
CA ASP A 3 -0.78 40.22 22.04
C ASP A 3 -0.75 40.05 20.51
N GLU A 4 -0.37 41.08 19.76
CA GLU A 4 -0.23 41.02 18.31
C GLU A 4 0.74 39.89 17.89
N SER A 5 1.67 39.52 18.78
CA SER A 5 2.56 38.37 18.59
C SER A 5 1.81 37.03 18.50
N TRP A 6 0.74 36.85 19.28
CA TRP A 6 -0.09 35.64 19.28
C TRP A 6 -0.94 35.54 18.01
N LEU A 7 -1.50 36.66 17.57
CA LEU A 7 -2.25 36.74 16.31
C LEU A 7 -1.35 36.48 15.08
N GLU A 8 -0.14 37.01 15.09
CA GLU A 8 0.82 36.75 14.02
C GLU A 8 1.31 35.30 14.04
N LEU A 9 1.50 34.69 15.22
CA LEU A 9 1.81 33.26 15.38
C LEU A 9 0.69 32.37 14.83
N GLU A 10 -0.56 32.65 15.17
CA GLU A 10 -1.71 31.91 14.63
C GLU A 10 -1.84 32.09 13.11
N ARG A 11 -1.59 33.31 12.60
CA ARG A 11 -1.56 33.59 11.16
C ARG A 11 -0.45 32.82 10.46
N MET A 12 0.74 32.75 11.04
CA MET A 12 1.88 32.01 10.48
C MET A 12 1.65 30.50 10.53
N ALA A 13 1.06 29.98 11.63
CA ALA A 13 0.68 28.57 11.73
C ALA A 13 -0.42 28.20 10.70
N ALA A 14 -1.40 29.07 10.53
CA ALA A 14 -2.43 28.93 9.50
C ALA A 14 -1.84 29.02 8.08
N ALA A 15 -0.88 29.92 7.80
CA ALA A 15 -0.23 30.01 6.49
C ALA A 15 0.69 28.82 6.18
N ALA A 16 1.38 28.29 7.20
CA ALA A 16 2.20 27.07 7.09
C ALA A 16 1.36 25.82 6.79
N THR A 17 0.08 25.82 7.21
CA THR A 17 -0.85 24.71 6.99
C THR A 17 -1.77 24.92 5.77
N ALA A 18 -2.13 26.16 5.44
CA ALA A 18 -2.99 26.52 4.32
C ALA A 18 -2.32 26.27 2.96
N SER A 19 -0.99 26.33 2.88
CA SER A 19 -0.24 25.92 1.69
C SER A 19 -0.09 24.39 1.58
N ALA A 20 -0.28 23.66 2.67
CA ALA A 20 -0.25 22.20 2.67
C ALA A 20 -1.64 21.59 2.41
N SER A 21 -2.73 22.20 2.87
CA SER A 21 -4.05 21.57 2.86
C SER A 21 -4.62 21.26 1.46
N ASP A 22 -4.36 22.11 0.46
CA ASP A 22 -4.81 21.85 -0.93
C ASP A 22 -3.88 20.85 -1.65
N ASP A 23 -2.57 20.86 -1.37
CA ASP A 23 -1.60 19.90 -1.94
C ASP A 23 -1.67 18.52 -1.28
N LEU A 24 -2.19 18.42 -0.05
CA LEU A 24 -2.35 17.15 0.67
C LEU A 24 -3.58 16.36 0.21
N ALA A 25 -4.59 17.01 -0.35
CA ALA A 25 -5.77 16.33 -0.87
C ALA A 25 -5.43 15.54 -2.15
N PRO A 26 -5.69 14.22 -2.20
CA PRO A 26 -5.48 13.44 -3.41
C PRO A 26 -6.35 13.95 -4.57
N LEU A 27 -5.71 14.33 -5.67
CA LEU A 27 -6.41 14.63 -6.93
C LEU A 27 -7.04 13.35 -7.50
N GLN A 28 -8.15 13.50 -8.23
CA GLN A 28 -8.87 12.37 -8.83
C GLN A 28 -7.96 11.50 -9.72
N ASP A 29 -7.04 12.12 -10.47
CA ASP A 29 -6.07 11.42 -11.32
C ASP A 29 -5.11 10.52 -10.50
N ASN A 30 -4.70 10.96 -9.31
CA ASN A 30 -3.83 10.17 -8.45
C ASN A 30 -4.57 8.96 -7.88
N ILE A 31 -5.83 9.17 -7.50
CA ILE A 31 -6.71 8.10 -7.03
C ILE A 31 -6.86 7.05 -8.14
N GLU A 32 -7.24 7.45 -9.35
CA GLU A 32 -7.43 6.53 -10.47
C GLU A 32 -6.15 5.80 -10.86
N ARG A 33 -5.00 6.48 -10.82
CA ARG A 33 -3.68 5.88 -11.03
C ARG A 33 -3.44 4.76 -10.01
N TRP A 34 -3.67 5.02 -8.73
CA TRP A 34 -3.48 4.05 -7.65
C TRP A 34 -4.48 2.89 -7.72
N GLN A 35 -5.72 3.15 -8.11
CA GLN A 35 -6.71 2.10 -8.37
C GLN A 35 -6.24 1.17 -9.50
N ARG A 36 -5.65 1.72 -10.57
CA ARG A 36 -5.15 0.93 -11.71
C ARG A 36 -3.88 0.15 -11.38
N LEU A 37 -2.91 0.78 -10.72
CA LEU A 37 -1.61 0.19 -10.42
C LEU A 37 -1.67 -0.85 -9.30
N PHE A 38 -2.52 -0.61 -8.30
CA PHE A 38 -2.57 -1.40 -7.08
C PHE A 38 -3.94 -2.03 -6.81
N GLY A 39 -4.92 -1.92 -7.71
CA GLY A 39 -6.22 -2.56 -7.50
C GLY A 39 -6.99 -2.05 -6.27
N TYR A 40 -6.64 -0.87 -5.74
CA TYR A 40 -7.34 -0.28 -4.60
C TYR A 40 -8.74 0.20 -4.98
N SER A 41 -9.65 0.17 -4.02
CA SER A 41 -10.89 0.94 -4.12
C SER A 41 -10.61 2.43 -4.06
N LYS A 42 -11.57 3.25 -4.51
CA LYS A 42 -11.46 4.71 -4.49
C LYS A 42 -11.15 5.25 -3.10
N VAL A 43 -11.81 4.70 -2.08
CA VAL A 43 -11.67 5.12 -0.68
C VAL A 43 -10.30 4.72 -0.13
N GLU A 44 -9.83 3.50 -0.41
CA GLU A 44 -8.49 3.06 -0.01
C GLU A 44 -7.39 3.88 -0.67
N ALA A 45 -7.48 4.12 -1.98
CA ALA A 45 -6.51 4.91 -2.71
C ALA A 45 -6.42 6.34 -2.15
N TRP A 46 -7.57 6.99 -1.91
CA TRP A 46 -7.60 8.33 -1.30
C TRP A 46 -6.92 8.33 0.07
N GLN A 47 -7.22 7.34 0.91
CA GLN A 47 -6.67 7.27 2.26
C GLN A 47 -5.16 7.01 2.24
N LEU A 48 -4.69 6.04 1.46
CA LEU A 48 -3.27 5.70 1.42
C LEU A 48 -2.43 6.84 0.85
N ILE A 49 -2.92 7.55 -0.17
CA ILE A 49 -2.25 8.76 -0.67
C ILE A 49 -2.19 9.83 0.43
N SER A 50 -3.30 10.05 1.13
CA SER A 50 -3.36 11.04 2.22
C SER A 50 -2.39 10.69 3.36
N GLU A 51 -2.37 9.43 3.79
CA GLU A 51 -1.46 8.92 4.83
C GLU A 51 0.01 9.05 4.39
N GLN A 52 0.32 8.68 3.14
CA GLN A 52 1.67 8.82 2.60
C GLN A 52 2.11 10.28 2.54
N ARG A 53 1.23 11.21 2.17
CA ARG A 53 1.55 12.65 2.13
C ARG A 53 1.71 13.26 3.53
N GLN A 54 0.93 12.80 4.50
CA GLN A 54 1.02 13.23 5.90
C GLN A 54 2.26 12.67 6.62
N ASN A 55 2.82 11.54 6.15
CA ASN A 55 4.02 10.95 6.73
C ASN A 55 5.29 11.72 6.31
N VAL A 56 5.67 12.72 7.11
CA VAL A 56 6.85 13.55 6.89
C VAL A 56 8.18 12.84 7.15
N THR A 57 8.18 11.70 7.85
CA THR A 57 9.40 10.93 8.15
C THR A 57 9.63 9.79 7.14
N ARG A 58 8.84 9.71 6.08
CA ARG A 58 9.00 8.67 5.05
C ARG A 58 10.29 8.88 4.26
N ASP A 59 10.93 7.78 3.90
CA ASP A 59 12.01 7.78 2.92
C ASP A 59 11.45 8.15 1.55
N ARG A 60 11.87 9.31 1.03
CA ARG A 60 11.53 9.79 -0.31
C ARG A 60 12.66 9.46 -1.26
N ILE A 61 12.31 9.14 -2.50
CA ILE A 61 13.31 8.96 -3.55
C ILE A 61 13.95 10.32 -3.82
N SER A 62 15.26 10.40 -4.03
CA SER A 62 15.91 11.67 -4.40
C SER A 62 15.50 12.12 -5.80
N ASP A 63 15.59 13.43 -6.08
CA ASP A 63 15.27 13.96 -7.42
C ASP A 63 16.18 13.34 -8.50
N ASP A 64 17.46 13.15 -8.18
CA ASP A 64 18.44 12.52 -9.07
C ASP A 64 18.07 11.07 -9.38
N HIS A 65 17.65 10.29 -8.37
CA HIS A 65 17.21 8.91 -8.59
C HIS A 65 15.93 8.90 -9.43
N TRP A 66 14.94 9.74 -9.12
CA TRP A 66 13.72 9.80 -9.94
C TRP A 66 14.03 10.15 -11.39
N ALA A 67 14.92 11.13 -11.65
CA ALA A 67 15.29 11.52 -13.01
C ALA A 67 15.86 10.35 -13.84
N LEU A 68 16.58 9.42 -13.22
CA LEU A 68 17.17 8.25 -13.90
C LEU A 68 16.12 7.22 -14.31
N ILE A 69 15.08 7.02 -13.50
CA ILE A 69 14.07 5.96 -13.71
C ILE A 69 12.75 6.48 -14.27
N LYS A 70 12.55 7.80 -14.31
CA LYS A 70 11.28 8.47 -14.63
C LYS A 70 10.67 7.93 -15.92
N GLU A 71 11.41 7.90 -17.02
CA GLU A 71 10.89 7.51 -18.33
C GLU A 71 10.37 6.07 -18.33
N GLU A 72 11.12 5.15 -17.72
CA GLU A 72 10.73 3.75 -17.61
C GLU A 72 9.49 3.58 -16.73
N LYS A 73 9.45 4.26 -15.57
CA LYS A 73 8.34 4.11 -14.62
C LYS A 73 7.08 4.82 -15.11
N GLU A 74 7.18 5.98 -15.74
CA GLU A 74 6.05 6.66 -16.38
C GLU A 74 5.46 5.85 -17.55
N ALA A 75 6.29 5.14 -18.32
CA ALA A 75 5.81 4.21 -19.34
C ALA A 75 4.99 3.05 -18.75
N LEU A 76 5.27 2.65 -17.51
CA LEU A 76 4.49 1.68 -16.74
C LEU A 76 3.26 2.31 -16.03
N GLY A 77 3.05 3.63 -16.20
CA GLY A 77 1.94 4.38 -15.61
C GLY A 77 2.18 4.87 -14.18
N TYR A 78 3.40 4.70 -13.65
CA TYR A 78 3.77 5.22 -12.34
C TYR A 78 4.15 6.70 -12.43
N ASP A 79 3.75 7.46 -11.41
CA ASP A 79 4.42 8.70 -11.05
C ASP A 79 5.36 8.43 -9.85
N ARG A 80 6.10 9.46 -9.43
CA ARG A 80 7.03 9.33 -8.30
C ARG A 80 6.33 8.85 -7.03
N GLU A 81 5.15 9.39 -6.72
CA GLU A 81 4.40 9.07 -5.50
C GLU A 81 3.90 7.61 -5.49
N ALA A 82 3.30 7.14 -6.58
CA ALA A 82 2.90 5.74 -6.72
C ALA A 82 4.12 4.82 -6.72
N TYR A 83 5.22 5.23 -7.33
CA TYR A 83 6.44 4.43 -7.33
C TYR A 83 7.03 4.32 -5.92
N GLU A 84 7.09 5.39 -5.14
CA GLU A 84 7.46 5.37 -3.72
C GLU A 84 6.55 4.43 -2.91
N HIS A 85 5.23 4.52 -3.13
CA HIS A 85 4.26 3.62 -2.49
C HIS A 85 4.56 2.15 -2.81
N SER A 86 4.91 1.87 -4.06
CA SER A 86 5.19 0.51 -4.52
C SER A 86 6.36 -0.16 -3.80
N LEU A 87 7.36 0.65 -3.39
CA LEU A 87 8.51 0.16 -2.62
C LEU A 87 8.15 -0.21 -1.18
N GLN A 88 7.05 0.32 -0.64
CA GLN A 88 6.57 0.03 0.71
C GLN A 88 5.64 -1.19 0.76
N LEU A 89 5.20 -1.70 -0.39
CA LEU A 89 4.25 -2.80 -0.46
C LEU A 89 4.69 -4.10 0.24
N PRO A 90 5.97 -4.51 0.24
CA PRO A 90 6.40 -5.67 1.03
C PRO A 90 6.14 -5.49 2.53
N GLU A 91 6.32 -4.29 3.07
CA GLU A 91 6.06 -4.00 4.48
C GLU A 91 4.57 -3.87 4.77
N VAL A 92 3.80 -3.28 3.84
CA VAL A 92 2.32 -3.27 3.91
C VAL A 92 1.78 -4.70 3.91
N PHE A 93 2.32 -5.58 3.06
CA PHE A 93 1.92 -6.99 3.01
C PHE A 93 2.16 -7.65 4.37
N LYS A 94 3.37 -7.56 4.92
CA LYS A 94 3.71 -8.12 6.25
C LYS A 94 2.82 -7.60 7.36
N SER A 95 2.56 -6.29 7.41
CA SER A 95 1.70 -5.68 8.44
C SER A 95 0.22 -6.09 8.33
N GLN A 96 -0.22 -6.49 7.13
CA GLN A 96 -1.56 -6.98 6.84
C GLN A 96 -1.64 -8.52 6.74
N SER A 97 -0.60 -9.22 7.18
CA SER A 97 -0.60 -10.68 7.32
C SER A 97 -0.62 -11.11 8.78
N ALA A 98 -1.24 -12.25 9.04
CA ALA A 98 -1.19 -12.94 10.32
C ALA A 98 -0.98 -14.44 10.08
N THR A 99 -0.14 -15.05 10.92
CA THR A 99 -0.02 -16.52 10.95
C THR A 99 -1.13 -17.07 11.84
N ILE A 100 -1.95 -17.96 11.30
CA ILE A 100 -3.04 -18.63 12.02
C ILE A 100 -2.73 -20.13 12.17
N PRO A 101 -3.00 -20.73 13.35
CA PRO A 101 -2.87 -22.17 13.53
C PRO A 101 -4.02 -22.90 12.80
N THR A 102 -3.73 -24.00 12.11
CA THR A 102 -4.79 -24.86 11.55
C THR A 102 -5.45 -25.69 12.66
N THR A 103 -6.77 -25.58 12.77
CA THR A 103 -7.59 -26.31 13.76
C THR A 103 -7.80 -27.80 13.42
N GLU A 104 -7.34 -28.28 12.26
CA GLU A 104 -7.76 -29.59 11.72
C GLU A 104 -6.68 -30.68 11.70
N SER A 105 -5.48 -30.47 12.25
CA SER A 105 -4.46 -31.53 12.26
C SER A 105 -3.59 -31.46 13.50
N ASP A 106 -3.38 -32.62 14.12
CA ASP A 106 -2.59 -32.91 15.33
C ASP A 106 -1.06 -32.74 15.09
N GLY A 107 -0.70 -31.73 14.28
CA GLY A 107 0.59 -31.59 13.63
C GLY A 107 0.89 -30.14 13.18
N GLY A 108 0.54 -29.13 13.99
CA GLY A 108 1.23 -27.84 14.05
C GLY A 108 1.45 -27.02 12.76
N GLU A 109 0.77 -27.32 11.65
CA GLU A 109 0.92 -26.52 10.43
C GLU A 109 0.32 -25.13 10.64
N SER A 110 1.02 -24.12 10.13
CA SER A 110 0.64 -22.71 10.24
C SER A 110 0.30 -22.21 8.86
N MET A 111 -0.86 -21.56 8.73
CA MET A 111 -1.27 -20.91 7.49
C MET A 111 -1.10 -19.40 7.62
N LEU A 112 -0.81 -18.75 6.51
CA LEU A 112 -0.79 -17.31 6.41
C LEU A 112 -2.18 -16.82 5.99
N LEU A 113 -2.75 -15.95 6.80
CA LEU A 113 -3.92 -15.15 6.45
C LEU A 113 -3.44 -13.74 6.10
N PHE A 114 -3.72 -13.25 4.90
CA PHE A 114 -3.39 -11.88 4.50
C PHE A 114 -4.54 -11.21 3.76
N ARG A 115 -4.61 -9.89 3.83
CA ARG A 115 -5.65 -9.12 3.12
C ARG A 115 -5.43 -9.16 1.60
N LEU A 116 -6.48 -9.47 0.85
CA LEU A 116 -6.51 -9.23 -0.59
C LEU A 116 -6.70 -7.75 -0.87
N GLY A 117 -5.80 -7.20 -1.68
CA GLY A 117 -5.72 -5.79 -2.01
C GLY A 117 -4.34 -5.47 -2.55
N GLY A 118 -4.16 -4.28 -3.13
CA GLY A 118 -2.85 -3.93 -3.64
C GLY A 118 -2.46 -4.81 -4.84
N LEU A 119 -1.18 -5.18 -4.86
CA LEU A 119 -0.66 -6.10 -5.88
C LEU A 119 -1.22 -7.52 -5.79
N LEU A 120 -1.88 -7.90 -4.69
CA LEU A 120 -2.52 -9.20 -4.47
C LEU A 120 -4.03 -9.01 -4.30
N ASP A 121 -4.65 -8.25 -5.20
CA ASP A 121 -6.08 -7.90 -5.23
C ASP A 121 -7.05 -9.07 -5.47
N SER A 122 -6.56 -10.22 -5.93
CA SER A 122 -7.40 -11.31 -6.40
C SER A 122 -6.80 -12.68 -6.10
N PRO A 123 -7.65 -13.68 -5.74
CA PRO A 123 -7.17 -15.04 -5.47
C PRO A 123 -6.55 -15.69 -6.71
N GLU A 124 -7.00 -15.33 -7.93
CA GLU A 124 -6.43 -15.81 -9.18
C GLU A 124 -4.97 -15.35 -9.35
N LYS A 125 -4.69 -14.09 -9.00
CA LYS A 125 -3.33 -13.55 -9.06
C LYS A 125 -2.44 -14.22 -8.02
N VAL A 126 -2.96 -14.47 -6.81
CA VAL A 126 -2.26 -15.24 -5.77
C VAL A 126 -1.94 -16.65 -6.26
N THR A 127 -2.90 -17.37 -6.85
CA THR A 127 -2.68 -18.70 -7.45
C THR A 127 -1.57 -18.67 -8.50
N LYS A 128 -1.58 -17.67 -9.39
CA LYS A 128 -0.57 -17.55 -10.44
C LYS A 128 0.83 -17.29 -9.89
N ILE A 129 0.96 -16.42 -8.89
CA ILE A 129 2.26 -16.06 -8.30
C ILE A 129 2.81 -17.21 -7.45
N ALA A 130 1.98 -17.80 -6.60
CA ALA A 130 2.39 -18.90 -5.72
C ALA A 130 2.42 -20.27 -6.43
N ALA A 131 2.08 -20.31 -7.72
CA ALA A 131 1.96 -21.54 -8.52
C ALA A 131 1.07 -22.61 -7.84
N LEU A 132 -0.05 -22.17 -7.26
CA LEU A 132 -0.98 -23.06 -6.57
C LEU A 132 -1.76 -23.91 -7.60
N GLN A 133 -1.99 -25.19 -7.28
CA GLN A 133 -2.82 -26.06 -8.12
C GLN A 133 -4.33 -25.79 -7.97
N ARG A 134 -4.73 -25.10 -6.90
CA ARG A 134 -6.12 -24.76 -6.58
C ARG A 134 -6.24 -23.29 -6.19
N LEU A 135 -7.44 -22.76 -6.33
CA LEU A 135 -7.74 -21.41 -5.85
C LEU A 135 -7.62 -21.38 -4.31
N PRO A 136 -6.90 -20.42 -3.72
CA PRO A 136 -6.78 -20.32 -2.28
C PRO A 136 -8.11 -19.95 -1.63
N ILE A 137 -8.25 -20.28 -0.34
CA ILE A 137 -9.47 -20.03 0.40
C ILE A 137 -9.57 -18.52 0.67
N VAL A 138 -10.68 -17.92 0.24
CA VAL A 138 -11.00 -16.53 0.53
C VAL A 138 -11.99 -16.45 1.68
N ARG A 139 -11.68 -15.62 2.67
CA ARG A 139 -12.54 -15.28 3.80
C ARG A 139 -12.92 -13.81 3.72
N GLU A 140 -14.13 -13.48 4.14
CA GLU A 140 -14.57 -12.09 4.23
C GLU A 140 -14.59 -11.67 5.70
N GLY A 141 -14.03 -10.50 5.99
CA GLY A 141 -14.16 -9.81 7.27
C GLY A 141 -14.85 -8.47 7.04
N THR A 142 -15.34 -7.86 8.10
CA THR A 142 -15.94 -6.52 8.04
C THR A 142 -15.22 -5.62 9.02
N ASN A 143 -14.86 -4.42 8.58
CA ASN A 143 -14.41 -3.35 9.45
C ASN A 143 -15.37 -2.16 9.34
N GLU A 144 -15.07 -1.07 10.04
CA GLU A 144 -15.86 0.17 10.00
C GLU A 144 -16.03 0.78 8.59
N ARG A 145 -15.26 0.29 7.61
CA ARG A 145 -15.19 0.79 6.24
C ARG A 145 -15.85 -0.16 5.23
N GLY A 146 -16.34 -1.32 5.68
CA GLY A 146 -17.04 -2.30 4.85
C GLY A 146 -16.38 -3.68 4.83
N ALA A 147 -16.76 -4.47 3.84
CA ALA A 147 -16.26 -5.83 3.66
C ALA A 147 -14.83 -5.82 3.10
N VAL A 148 -13.95 -6.60 3.72
CA VAL A 148 -12.56 -6.82 3.35
C VAL A 148 -12.35 -8.30 3.09
N LYS A 149 -11.66 -8.63 2.00
CA LYS A 149 -11.37 -10.01 1.63
C LYS A 149 -9.97 -10.39 2.12
N PHE A 150 -9.84 -11.61 2.61
CA PHE A 150 -8.60 -12.19 3.09
C PHE A 150 -8.35 -13.52 2.38
N CYS A 151 -7.10 -13.80 2.08
CA CYS A 151 -6.65 -15.02 1.45
C CYS A 151 -5.89 -15.87 2.48
N VAL A 152 -6.16 -17.17 2.48
CA VAL A 152 -5.43 -18.15 3.29
C VAL A 152 -4.55 -18.99 2.40
N VAL A 153 -3.26 -19.01 2.71
CA VAL A 153 -2.24 -19.79 2.00
C VAL A 153 -1.32 -20.53 2.97
N ASP A 154 -0.67 -21.59 2.51
CA ASP A 154 0.36 -22.29 3.27
C ASP A 154 1.69 -21.52 3.29
N LYS A 155 2.68 -22.06 4.02
CA LYS A 155 4.02 -21.47 4.12
C LYS A 155 4.80 -21.47 2.81
N GLU A 156 4.59 -22.46 1.94
CA GLU A 156 5.30 -22.53 0.67
C GLU A 156 4.84 -21.40 -0.26
N ALA A 157 3.53 -21.22 -0.35
CA ALA A 157 2.89 -20.14 -1.07
C ALA A 157 3.24 -18.77 -0.49
N GLN A 158 3.30 -18.63 0.85
CA GLN A 158 3.82 -17.43 1.51
C GLN A 158 5.22 -17.07 1.00
N HIS A 159 6.17 -18.02 1.02
CA HIS A 159 7.53 -17.74 0.59
C HIS A 159 7.59 -17.26 -0.86
N LYS A 160 6.82 -17.88 -1.76
CA LYS A 160 6.74 -17.47 -3.16
C LYS A 160 6.14 -16.07 -3.34
N LEU A 161 5.14 -15.70 -2.55
CA LEU A 161 4.53 -14.36 -2.57
C LEU A 161 5.50 -13.31 -2.06
N GLU A 162 6.20 -13.59 -0.95
CA GLU A 162 7.22 -12.70 -0.39
C GLU A 162 8.39 -12.53 -1.35
N GLU A 163 8.86 -13.61 -1.98
CA GLU A 163 9.92 -13.56 -2.99
C GLU A 163 9.48 -12.74 -4.22
N TRP A 164 8.26 -12.93 -4.71
CA TRP A 164 7.74 -12.14 -5.83
C TRP A 164 7.61 -10.65 -5.48
N LEU A 165 7.14 -10.32 -4.27
CA LEU A 165 7.08 -8.94 -3.77
C LEU A 165 8.49 -8.35 -3.64
N ALA A 166 9.45 -9.12 -3.12
CA ALA A 166 10.85 -8.70 -3.00
C ALA A 166 11.50 -8.50 -4.38
N GLN A 167 11.28 -9.42 -5.33
CA GLN A 167 11.77 -9.28 -6.71
C GLN A 167 11.21 -8.03 -7.37
N ARG A 168 9.92 -7.70 -7.16
CA ARG A 168 9.38 -6.43 -7.66
C ARG A 168 10.01 -5.23 -6.98
N ALA A 169 10.27 -5.27 -5.68
CA ALA A 169 10.97 -4.20 -4.98
C ALA A 169 12.43 -4.05 -5.44
N VAL A 170 13.12 -5.14 -5.77
CA VAL A 170 14.52 -5.16 -6.23
C VAL A 170 14.66 -4.78 -7.71
N LEU A 171 13.80 -5.27 -8.60
CA LEU A 171 13.75 -4.85 -10.01
C LEU A 171 13.33 -3.38 -10.16
N GLN A 172 12.83 -2.79 -9.09
CA GLN A 172 12.42 -1.40 -9.05
C GLN A 172 13.54 -0.49 -8.52
N ARG A 173 14.38 -0.94 -7.58
CA ARG A 173 15.54 -0.20 -7.04
C ARG A 173 16.70 -0.10 -8.03
#